data_AF-A0A6B2UPY4-F1
#
_entry.id   AF-A0A6B2UPY4-F1
#
_cell.length_a   1.000
_cell.length_b   1.000
_cell.length_c   1.000
_cell.angle_alpha   90.00
_cell.angle_beta   90.00
_cell.angle_gamma   90.00
#
_symmetry.space_group_name_H-M   'P 1'
#
loop_
_entity.id
_entity.type
_entity.pdbx_description
1 polymer ?
#
loop_
_entity_poly.entity_id
_entity_poly.type
_entity_poly.pdbx_seq_one_letter_code
_entity_poly.pdbx_strand_id
1 'polypeptide(L)'
;MYPRTRTTAVALAAASLGLATALAAPAAAAPGAPAHPSPHAVAPARTKAAPVLTATPASDWTKLFDRAGRSDTWLGADGIFSTPLDESRTFGGSGPNDKTFFIFSDTMLGSADASGAISDLTYQNHTSAVLTGTVPNSPNMNFTYGYKGSGSRANGDNLFGYTAWMQADLTVGQNVYVFGFPFGSDWKPSQVDLVTVPVKNGSPDYAGFTKRSAESRLYQRTTDNLYDYGIGVLDNTPQAGAPSPDGYLYLYGYRDALTGSRTNTKDLLVSRIRRSDFPDLSKLTYWNGQGWSTSLTDSASVLDDVSTEANVTPVTSGPYKGKYIAVYTRHVSSPDMMYAIGDSPVGPFSAPVKFYDAPEYHAGGDENMYTYNAKAHPALSRPGELLVSYNVNRLGGADNTNDYHPRFLTLDLDPATAGPGKGQPGKGRPGKGRPGKGAAHHGSSPHHGSSPHGGGPRPHGH
;
A
#
# COMPACT_ATOMS: atom_id res chain seq x y z
N MET A 1 -42.03 37.24 10.22
CA MET A 1 -41.67 37.19 8.79
C MET A 1 -40.18 37.45 8.68
N TYR A 2 -39.38 36.40 8.49
CA TYR A 2 -37.94 36.48 8.21
C TYR A 2 -37.69 35.82 6.84
N PRO A 3 -36.91 36.44 5.94
CA PRO A 3 -36.65 35.85 4.64
C PRO A 3 -35.58 34.75 4.75
N ARG A 4 -35.85 33.63 4.08
CA ARG A 4 -34.97 32.48 3.93
C ARG A 4 -33.77 32.83 3.04
N THR A 5 -32.56 32.66 3.55
CA THR A 5 -31.33 32.62 2.74
C THR A 5 -31.23 31.28 2.02
N ARG A 6 -30.91 31.34 0.72
CA ARG A 6 -30.68 30.19 -0.16
C ARG A 6 -29.29 29.62 0.10
N THR A 7 -29.22 28.37 0.52
CA THR A 7 -28.00 27.54 0.51
C THR A 7 -27.76 27.07 -0.93
N THR A 8 -26.67 27.53 -1.56
CA THR A 8 -26.13 26.96 -2.78
C THR A 8 -25.35 25.69 -2.42
N ALA A 9 -25.92 24.53 -2.75
CA ALA A 9 -25.18 23.27 -2.77
C ALA A 9 -24.25 23.26 -3.99
N VAL A 10 -22.95 23.08 -3.75
CA VAL A 10 -21.98 22.79 -4.82
C VAL A 10 -22.05 21.28 -5.06
N ALA A 11 -22.65 20.88 -6.17
CA ALA A 11 -22.58 19.51 -6.66
C ALA A 11 -21.24 19.32 -7.40
N LEU A 12 -20.37 18.43 -6.92
CA LEU A 12 -19.26 17.92 -7.72
C LEU A 12 -19.80 16.79 -8.60
N ALA A 13 -19.72 16.99 -9.91
CA ALA A 13 -20.10 16.01 -10.91
C ALA A 13 -19.00 14.95 -11.05
N ALA A 14 -19.35 13.68 -10.84
CA ALA A 14 -18.59 12.55 -11.35
C ALA A 14 -18.74 12.51 -12.88
N ALA A 15 -17.63 12.68 -13.62
CA ALA A 15 -17.61 12.53 -15.07
C ALA A 15 -16.82 11.27 -15.45
N SER A 16 -17.52 10.40 -16.18
CA SER A 16 -17.11 9.12 -16.71
C SER A 16 -15.95 9.22 -17.70
N LEU A 17 -14.92 8.40 -17.52
CA LEU A 17 -13.92 8.13 -18.56
C LEU A 17 -14.54 7.20 -19.61
N GLY A 18 -14.78 7.72 -20.81
CA GLY A 18 -15.24 6.94 -21.96
C GLY A 18 -14.13 6.01 -22.48
N LEU A 19 -14.40 4.70 -22.47
CA LEU A 19 -13.57 3.67 -23.08
C LEU A 19 -13.77 3.69 -24.61
N ALA A 20 -12.79 4.19 -25.37
CA ALA A 20 -12.81 4.10 -26.83
C ALA A 20 -12.17 2.76 -27.28
N THR A 21 -13.00 1.81 -27.70
CA THR A 21 -12.57 0.58 -28.37
C THR A 21 -12.19 0.86 -29.82
N ALA A 22 -10.90 0.72 -30.17
CA ALA A 22 -10.46 0.68 -31.56
C ALA A 22 -10.20 -0.78 -31.98
N LEU A 23 -11.04 -1.30 -32.88
CA LEU A 23 -10.84 -2.57 -33.59
C LEU A 23 -9.70 -2.40 -34.62
N ALA A 24 -8.61 -3.15 -34.46
CA ALA A 24 -7.58 -3.30 -35.49
C ALA A 24 -7.79 -4.63 -36.24
N ALA A 25 -7.99 -4.54 -37.55
CA ALA A 25 -8.02 -5.66 -38.49
C ALA A 25 -6.58 -6.17 -38.79
N PRO A 26 -6.41 -7.44 -39.21
CA PRO A 26 -5.08 -8.06 -39.33
C PRO A 26 -4.39 -7.64 -40.64
N ALA A 27 -3.12 -7.22 -40.55
CA ALA A 27 -2.26 -7.01 -41.71
C ALA A 27 -1.45 -8.28 -42.01
N ALA A 28 -1.47 -8.70 -43.27
CA ALA A 28 -0.85 -9.91 -43.81
C ALA A 28 0.69 -9.85 -43.81
N ALA A 29 1.30 -11.03 -43.63
CA ALA A 29 2.74 -11.25 -43.68
C ALA A 29 3.28 -11.30 -45.13
N ALA A 30 4.50 -10.81 -45.34
CA ALA A 30 5.30 -11.00 -46.54
C ALA A 30 6.66 -11.66 -46.21
N PRO A 31 7.28 -12.43 -47.13
CA PRO A 31 8.25 -13.48 -46.79
C PRO A 31 9.74 -13.07 -46.85
N GLY A 32 10.49 -13.59 -45.88
CA GLY A 32 11.79 -14.29 -45.98
C GLY A 32 12.97 -13.70 -46.77
N ALA A 33 14.07 -13.39 -46.06
CA ALA A 33 15.43 -13.39 -46.59
C ALA A 33 16.31 -14.40 -45.80
N PRO A 34 17.30 -15.08 -46.43
CA PRO A 34 17.90 -16.31 -45.92
C PRO A 34 19.01 -16.09 -44.88
N ALA A 35 19.12 -17.04 -43.96
CA ALA A 35 20.07 -17.07 -42.85
C ALA A 35 21.46 -17.62 -43.23
N HIS A 36 22.51 -17.01 -42.70
CA HIS A 36 23.86 -17.59 -42.63
C HIS A 36 24.04 -18.33 -41.28
N PRO A 37 24.71 -19.49 -41.24
CA PRO A 37 24.82 -20.30 -40.03
C PRO A 37 25.90 -19.76 -39.09
N SER A 38 25.54 -19.52 -37.83
CA SER A 38 26.50 -19.34 -36.72
C SER A 38 26.72 -20.66 -35.98
N PRO A 39 27.96 -20.95 -35.51
CA PRO A 39 28.31 -22.25 -34.95
C PRO A 39 27.84 -22.39 -33.48
N HIS A 40 27.31 -23.58 -33.18
CA HIS A 40 27.16 -24.21 -31.87
C HIS A 40 26.60 -23.36 -30.72
N ALA A 41 25.27 -23.28 -30.65
CA ALA A 41 24.55 -22.95 -29.43
C ALA A 41 24.67 -24.09 -28.42
N VAL A 42 25.43 -23.85 -27.34
CA VAL A 42 25.32 -24.63 -26.10
C VAL A 42 23.92 -24.35 -25.55
N ALA A 43 23.12 -25.41 -25.34
CA ALA A 43 21.78 -25.27 -24.76
C ALA A 43 21.88 -24.52 -23.42
N PRO A 44 21.07 -23.47 -23.18
CA PRO A 44 21.09 -22.80 -21.89
C PRO A 44 20.65 -23.78 -20.82
N ALA A 45 21.45 -23.87 -19.74
CA ALA A 45 21.06 -24.57 -18.53
C ALA A 45 19.66 -24.07 -18.13
N ARG A 46 18.72 -25.00 -17.88
CA ARG A 46 17.38 -24.66 -17.39
C ARG A 46 17.54 -23.87 -16.09
N THR A 47 17.40 -22.55 -16.17
CA THR A 47 17.31 -21.70 -14.99
C THR A 47 16.05 -22.09 -14.23
N LYS A 48 16.20 -22.41 -12.95
CA LYS A 48 15.07 -22.65 -12.05
C LYS A 48 14.18 -21.40 -12.09
N ALA A 49 12.87 -21.56 -12.31
CA ALA A 49 11.93 -20.45 -12.29
C ALA A 49 12.06 -19.67 -10.97
N ALA A 50 12.05 -18.34 -11.06
CA ALA A 50 12.14 -17.47 -9.90
C ALA A 50 10.95 -17.76 -8.95
N PRO A 51 11.15 -17.84 -7.63
CA PRO A 51 10.05 -18.06 -6.69
C PRO A 51 8.99 -16.97 -6.81
N VAL A 52 7.71 -17.34 -6.86
CA VAL A 52 6.60 -16.38 -6.93
C VAL A 52 6.05 -16.17 -5.53
N LEU A 53 6.04 -14.92 -5.07
CA LEU A 53 5.39 -14.51 -3.84
C LEU A 53 3.87 -14.44 -4.05
N THR A 54 3.10 -14.84 -3.05
CA THR A 54 1.63 -14.88 -3.11
C THR A 54 1.03 -14.05 -1.99
N ALA A 55 -0.08 -13.37 -2.25
CA ALA A 55 -0.79 -12.62 -1.23
C ALA A 55 -2.07 -13.31 -0.77
N THR A 56 -2.49 -12.98 0.45
CA THR A 56 -3.79 -13.33 1.02
C THR A 56 -4.47 -12.07 1.59
N PRO A 57 -5.81 -11.98 1.61
CA PRO A 57 -6.48 -10.86 2.24
C PRO A 57 -6.16 -10.73 3.74
N ALA A 58 -5.72 -9.54 4.16
CA ALA A 58 -5.47 -9.20 5.56
C ALA A 58 -6.77 -8.65 6.20
N SER A 59 -7.74 -9.54 6.40
CA SER A 59 -9.11 -9.16 6.80
C SER A 59 -9.18 -8.32 8.09
N ASP A 60 -8.31 -8.57 9.08
CA ASP A 60 -8.25 -7.76 10.31
C ASP A 60 -7.87 -6.30 10.03
N TRP A 61 -6.94 -6.07 9.10
CA TRP A 61 -6.55 -4.74 8.66
C TRP A 61 -7.66 -4.05 7.86
N THR A 62 -8.28 -4.75 6.91
CA THR A 62 -9.45 -4.23 6.19
C THR A 62 -10.56 -3.83 7.16
N LYS A 63 -10.84 -4.66 8.18
CA LYS A 63 -11.87 -4.41 9.18
C LYS A 63 -11.56 -3.21 10.10
N LEU A 64 -10.29 -2.85 10.29
CA LEU A 64 -9.93 -1.65 11.06
C LEU A 64 -10.48 -0.37 10.41
N PHE A 65 -10.52 -0.35 9.08
CA PHE A 65 -10.96 0.78 8.26
C PHE A 65 -12.40 0.64 7.76
N ASP A 66 -13.04 -0.51 7.95
CA ASP A 66 -14.50 -0.61 7.85
C ASP A 66 -15.16 -0.01 9.10
N ARG A 67 -15.95 1.03 8.88
CA ARG A 67 -16.56 1.84 9.95
C ARG A 67 -18.07 1.70 10.01
N ALA A 68 -18.62 0.62 9.46
CA ALA A 68 -20.02 0.26 9.66
C ALA A 68 -20.39 0.26 11.17
N GLY A 69 -21.56 0.80 11.49
CA GLY A 69 -22.07 0.94 12.85
C GLY A 69 -21.40 2.04 13.68
N ARG A 70 -20.66 2.97 13.06
CA ARG A 70 -20.04 4.13 13.73
C ARG A 70 -20.74 5.42 13.33
N SER A 71 -20.86 6.34 14.28
CA SER A 71 -21.47 7.65 14.05
C SER A 71 -20.46 8.77 14.26
N ASP A 72 -20.67 9.86 13.55
CA ASP A 72 -19.94 11.12 13.68
C ASP A 72 -18.41 11.01 13.62
N THR A 73 -17.89 10.20 12.70
CA THR A 73 -16.48 9.81 12.65
C THR A 73 -15.92 9.72 11.24
N TRP A 74 -14.65 9.34 11.13
CA TRP A 74 -14.01 8.91 9.89
C TRP A 74 -14.66 7.61 9.40
N LEU A 75 -15.05 7.58 8.12
CA LEU A 75 -15.74 6.45 7.49
C LEU A 75 -14.93 5.73 6.41
N GLY A 76 -14.05 6.47 5.71
CA GLY A 76 -13.31 5.95 4.57
C GLY A 76 -12.43 7.03 3.94
N ALA A 77 -11.34 6.65 3.28
CA ALA A 77 -10.48 7.62 2.59
C ALA A 77 -9.60 6.98 1.50
N ASP A 78 -9.08 7.84 0.64
CA ASP A 78 -7.95 7.57 -0.26
C ASP A 78 -6.59 7.79 0.43
N GLY A 79 -5.50 7.44 -0.26
CA GLY A 79 -4.15 7.48 0.27
C GLY A 79 -3.88 6.27 1.16
N ILE A 80 -3.58 6.51 2.45
CA ILE A 80 -3.10 5.52 3.44
C ILE A 80 -1.58 5.40 3.36
N PHE A 81 -0.92 6.52 3.57
CA PHE A 81 0.52 6.54 3.77
C PHE A 81 0.78 6.38 5.26
N SER A 82 1.84 5.65 5.61
CA SER A 82 2.16 5.37 7.00
C SER A 82 3.66 5.47 7.27
N THR A 83 4.01 6.16 8.36
CA THR A 83 5.37 6.23 8.88
C THR A 83 5.37 5.91 10.38
N PRO A 84 6.33 5.10 10.85
CA PRO A 84 6.57 4.93 12.27
C PRO A 84 7.10 6.25 12.87
N LEU A 85 6.61 6.63 14.05
CA LEU A 85 7.04 7.86 14.74
C LEU A 85 8.37 7.72 15.47
N ASP A 86 8.87 6.49 15.64
CA ASP A 86 10.20 6.19 16.18
C ASP A 86 11.26 6.00 15.07
N GLU A 87 10.87 6.26 13.81
CA GLU A 87 11.68 6.12 12.59
C GLU A 87 12.01 4.68 12.18
N SER A 88 11.74 3.67 13.01
CA SER A 88 12.10 2.27 12.75
C SER A 88 11.19 1.63 11.70
N ARG A 89 11.76 1.27 10.54
CA ARG A 89 11.04 0.58 9.45
C ARG A 89 11.32 -0.91 9.40
N THR A 90 11.86 -1.46 10.49
CA THR A 90 12.20 -2.89 10.60
C THR A 90 10.93 -3.73 10.67
N PHE A 91 10.89 -4.80 9.88
CA PHE A 91 9.76 -5.75 9.86
C PHE A 91 9.66 -6.42 11.24
N GLY A 92 8.49 -6.35 11.87
CA GLY A 92 8.28 -6.80 13.24
C GLY A 92 9.05 -6.02 14.31
N GLY A 93 9.64 -4.86 13.96
CA GLY A 93 10.43 -4.04 14.89
C GLY A 93 9.58 -3.21 15.85
N SER A 94 8.33 -2.91 15.47
CA SER A 94 7.40 -2.11 16.26
C SER A 94 6.83 -2.90 17.45
N GLY A 95 7.03 -2.37 18.65
CA GLY A 95 6.49 -2.84 19.92
C GLY A 95 5.07 -2.35 20.23
N PRO A 96 4.51 -2.74 21.38
CA PRO A 96 3.10 -2.48 21.72
C PRO A 96 2.77 -1.00 22.00
N ASN A 97 3.77 -0.18 22.29
CA ASN A 97 3.59 1.26 22.57
C ASN A 97 4.06 2.16 21.42
N ASP A 98 4.66 1.57 20.38
CA ASP A 98 5.16 2.34 19.25
C ASP A 98 3.99 2.86 18.44
N LYS A 99 4.17 4.03 17.84
CA LYS A 99 3.09 4.73 17.16
C LYS A 99 3.40 4.84 15.68
N THR A 100 2.41 4.50 14.87
CA THR A 100 2.45 4.71 13.43
C THR A 100 1.49 5.84 13.08
N PHE A 101 2.03 6.89 12.47
CA PHE A 101 1.25 7.95 11.88
C PHE A 101 0.72 7.50 10.53
N PHE A 102 -0.52 7.89 10.23
CA PHE A 102 -1.15 7.74 8.94
C PHE A 102 -1.57 9.10 8.41
N ILE A 103 -1.40 9.31 7.11
CA ILE A 103 -2.02 10.40 6.38
C ILE A 103 -2.88 9.85 5.25
N PHE A 104 -4.06 10.45 5.11
CA PHE A 104 -5.06 10.12 4.11
C PHE A 104 -5.29 11.32 3.20
N SER A 105 -5.75 11.04 1.99
CA SER A 105 -6.24 12.05 1.05
C SER A 105 -7.76 12.21 1.26
N ASP A 106 -8.53 12.39 0.18
CA ASP A 106 -9.97 12.60 0.24
C ASP A 106 -10.62 11.60 1.19
N THR A 107 -11.31 12.13 2.19
CA THR A 107 -11.81 11.40 3.35
C THR A 107 -13.29 11.68 3.51
N MET A 108 -14.06 10.62 3.69
CA MET A 108 -15.45 10.65 4.15
C MET A 108 -15.52 10.73 5.67
N LEU A 109 -16.27 11.71 6.16
CA LEU A 109 -16.64 11.87 7.56
C LEU A 109 -18.17 11.80 7.65
N GLY A 110 -18.72 11.14 8.67
CA GLY A 110 -20.17 10.99 8.78
C GLY A 110 -20.56 9.89 9.75
N SER A 111 -21.74 9.31 9.50
CA SER A 111 -22.27 8.17 10.23
C SER A 111 -22.56 7.01 9.28
N ALA A 112 -22.51 5.78 9.79
CA ALA A 112 -22.91 4.59 9.07
C ALA A 112 -23.66 3.64 10.01
N ASP A 113 -24.74 3.04 9.51
CA ASP A 113 -25.45 2.00 10.26
C ASP A 113 -24.68 0.66 10.24
N ALA A 114 -25.21 -0.36 10.92
CA ALA A 114 -24.57 -1.67 11.01
C ALA A 114 -24.46 -2.42 9.67
N SER A 115 -25.22 -2.01 8.64
CA SER A 115 -25.10 -2.52 7.27
C SER A 115 -24.08 -1.75 6.43
N GLY A 116 -23.53 -0.66 6.98
CA GLY A 116 -22.60 0.23 6.30
C GLY A 116 -23.28 1.37 5.54
N ALA A 117 -24.62 1.49 5.57
CA ALA A 117 -25.31 2.57 4.87
C ALA A 117 -24.94 3.93 5.47
N ILE A 118 -24.44 4.84 4.64
CA ILE A 118 -23.87 6.12 5.05
C ILE A 118 -24.98 7.18 5.25
N SER A 119 -24.82 8.01 6.29
CA SER A 119 -25.60 9.23 6.53
C SER A 119 -24.70 10.38 7.01
N ASP A 120 -25.21 11.61 6.93
CA ASP A 120 -24.52 12.82 7.42
C ASP A 120 -23.12 13.02 6.84
N LEU A 121 -22.97 12.68 5.56
CA LEU A 121 -21.69 12.64 4.86
C LEU A 121 -21.14 14.04 4.61
N THR A 122 -19.87 14.23 4.99
CA THR A 122 -19.04 15.37 4.64
C THR A 122 -17.67 14.92 4.14
N TYR A 123 -16.95 15.82 3.50
CA TYR A 123 -15.67 15.54 2.86
C TYR A 123 -14.57 16.51 3.31
N GLN A 124 -13.39 15.96 3.55
CA GLN A 124 -12.13 16.69 3.70
C GLN A 124 -11.08 16.07 2.78
N ASN A 125 -10.21 16.90 2.20
CA ASN A 125 -9.20 16.44 1.24
C ASN A 125 -8.04 15.67 1.87
N HIS A 126 -7.87 15.80 3.19
CA HIS A 126 -6.87 15.04 3.92
C HIS A 126 -7.15 15.06 5.41
N THR A 127 -6.96 13.88 6.01
CA THR A 127 -7.07 13.62 7.43
C THR A 127 -5.90 12.75 7.85
N SER A 128 -5.76 12.50 9.15
CA SER A 128 -4.68 11.64 9.65
C SER A 128 -5.17 10.68 10.71
N ALA A 129 -4.35 9.71 11.07
CA ALA A 129 -4.58 8.89 12.24
C ALA A 129 -3.26 8.52 12.92
N VAL A 130 -3.36 8.05 14.16
CA VAL A 130 -2.26 7.40 14.86
C VAL A 130 -2.73 6.04 15.36
N LEU A 131 -2.04 4.98 14.94
CA LEU A 131 -2.16 3.65 15.50
C LEU A 131 -1.11 3.46 16.60
N THR A 132 -1.52 2.97 17.77
CA THR A 132 -0.60 2.54 18.83
C THR A 132 -0.45 1.01 18.81
N GLY A 133 0.79 0.54 18.74
CA GLY A 133 1.15 -0.86 18.55
C GLY A 133 1.02 -1.31 17.09
N THR A 134 1.13 -2.62 16.88
CA THR A 134 1.16 -3.26 15.55
C THR A 134 -0.10 -4.05 15.22
N VAL A 135 -1.03 -4.15 16.17
CA VAL A 135 -2.27 -4.90 16.00
C VAL A 135 -3.34 -3.97 15.41
N PRO A 136 -3.99 -4.33 14.28
CA PRO A 136 -5.08 -3.55 13.71
C PRO A 136 -6.34 -3.62 14.57
N ASN A 137 -6.41 -2.81 15.61
CA ASN A 137 -7.49 -2.80 16.57
C ASN A 137 -8.09 -1.40 16.72
N SER A 138 -9.42 -1.27 16.62
CA SER A 138 -10.09 0.03 16.58
C SER A 138 -9.83 0.92 17.81
N PRO A 139 -9.74 0.43 19.07
CA PRO A 139 -9.39 1.26 20.22
C PRO A 139 -7.95 1.81 20.17
N ASN A 140 -7.07 1.22 19.37
CA ASN A 140 -5.69 1.67 19.23
C ASN A 140 -5.51 2.68 18.10
N MET A 141 -6.52 2.87 17.24
CA MET A 141 -6.49 3.77 16.10
C MET A 141 -7.27 5.05 16.43
N ASN A 142 -6.58 6.19 16.37
CA ASN A 142 -7.16 7.51 16.65
C ASN A 142 -7.10 8.38 15.41
N PHE A 143 -8.26 8.68 14.82
CA PHE A 143 -8.38 9.56 13.66
C PHE A 143 -8.41 11.03 14.08
N THR A 144 -7.75 11.89 13.31
CA THR A 144 -7.69 13.34 13.48
C THR A 144 -8.06 14.04 12.17
N TYR A 145 -9.04 14.93 12.26
CA TYR A 145 -9.61 15.70 11.14
C TYR A 145 -10.01 17.11 11.61
N GLY A 146 -10.39 17.96 10.66
CA GLY A 146 -10.61 19.39 10.91
C GLY A 146 -9.29 20.17 10.97
N TYR A 147 -9.33 21.46 10.63
CA TYR A 147 -8.14 22.31 10.62
C TYR A 147 -7.39 22.25 11.96
N LYS A 148 -6.09 21.92 11.89
CA LYS A 148 -5.22 21.74 13.06
C LYS A 148 -5.73 20.70 14.08
N GLY A 149 -6.52 19.72 13.63
CA GLY A 149 -7.07 18.68 14.49
C GLY A 149 -8.22 19.17 15.38
N SER A 150 -8.99 20.15 14.92
CA SER A 150 -10.14 20.69 15.65
C SER A 150 -11.27 19.69 15.90
N GLY A 151 -11.29 18.57 15.17
CA GLY A 151 -12.38 17.59 15.18
C GLY A 151 -13.62 18.04 14.42
N SER A 152 -13.55 19.19 13.74
CA SER A 152 -14.62 19.67 12.86
C SER A 152 -14.76 18.75 11.64
N ARG A 153 -16.01 18.47 11.27
CA ARG A 153 -16.40 17.70 10.08
C ARG A 153 -16.91 18.61 8.96
N ALA A 154 -16.71 19.93 9.06
CA ALA A 154 -17.17 20.84 8.02
C ALA A 154 -16.47 20.52 6.68
N ASN A 155 -17.23 20.62 5.59
CA ASN A 155 -16.72 20.38 4.24
C ASN A 155 -15.54 21.32 3.95
N GLY A 156 -14.42 20.76 3.50
CA GLY A 156 -13.22 21.51 3.15
C GLY A 156 -12.43 22.07 4.34
N ASP A 157 -12.80 21.73 5.58
CA ASP A 157 -12.03 22.09 6.79
C ASP A 157 -10.80 21.19 6.95
N ASN A 158 -9.93 21.24 5.95
CA ASN A 158 -8.83 20.31 5.78
C ASN A 158 -7.78 20.46 6.89
N LEU A 159 -7.18 19.34 7.31
CA LEU A 159 -6.26 19.28 8.45
C LEU A 159 -5.12 20.32 8.36
N PHE A 160 -4.58 20.56 7.16
CA PHE A 160 -3.51 21.53 6.91
C PHE A 160 -4.00 22.86 6.29
N GLY A 161 -5.31 23.09 6.23
CA GLY A 161 -5.91 24.38 5.85
C GLY A 161 -5.85 24.71 4.35
N TYR A 162 -5.65 23.73 3.48
CA TYR A 162 -5.68 23.91 2.03
C TYR A 162 -6.21 22.65 1.33
N THR A 163 -6.57 22.74 0.05
CA THR A 163 -6.98 21.57 -0.75
C THR A 163 -5.77 20.97 -1.44
N ALA A 164 -5.49 19.71 -1.13
CA ALA A 164 -4.45 18.91 -1.74
C ALA A 164 -4.68 17.42 -1.45
N TRP A 165 -4.24 16.57 -2.36
CA TRP A 165 -4.05 15.15 -2.09
C TRP A 165 -2.68 14.93 -1.47
N MET A 166 -2.62 14.02 -0.51
CA MET A 166 -1.40 13.65 0.18
C MET A 166 -0.68 12.55 -0.60
N GLN A 167 0.63 12.56 -0.46
CA GLN A 167 1.56 11.55 -0.95
C GLN A 167 2.27 10.93 0.25
N ALA A 168 3.47 10.37 0.06
CA ALA A 168 4.18 9.69 1.12
C ALA A 168 4.56 10.61 2.29
N ASP A 169 4.88 9.95 3.39
CA ASP A 169 5.28 10.56 4.63
C ASP A 169 6.55 9.90 5.20
N LEU A 170 7.30 10.68 5.97
CA LEU A 170 8.54 10.26 6.60
C LEU A 170 8.74 10.96 7.94
N THR A 171 9.05 10.20 8.98
CA THR A 171 9.56 10.75 10.24
C THR A 171 11.08 10.97 10.17
N VAL A 172 11.53 12.18 10.50
CA VAL A 172 12.95 12.51 10.69
C VAL A 172 13.10 13.37 11.94
N GLY A 173 13.76 12.83 12.97
CA GLY A 173 13.84 13.47 14.27
C GLY A 173 12.44 13.65 14.86
N GLN A 174 12.16 14.85 15.38
CA GLN A 174 10.87 15.18 16.01
C GLN A 174 9.83 15.74 15.04
N ASN A 175 9.88 15.34 13.77
CA ASN A 175 8.94 15.83 12.76
C ASN A 175 8.48 14.70 11.84
N VAL A 176 7.19 14.71 11.51
CA VAL A 176 6.64 14.02 10.35
C VAL A 176 6.62 14.99 9.18
N TYR A 177 7.18 14.57 8.06
CA TYR A 177 7.14 15.27 6.80
C TYR A 177 6.13 14.59 5.89
N VAL A 178 5.21 15.35 5.32
CA VAL A 178 4.17 14.86 4.43
C VAL A 178 4.31 15.58 3.09
N PHE A 179 4.50 14.82 2.02
CA PHE A 179 4.43 15.34 0.66
C PHE A 179 2.96 15.42 0.24
N GLY A 180 2.59 16.43 -0.52
CA GLY A 180 1.23 16.55 -1.04
C GLY A 180 1.14 17.57 -2.15
N PHE A 181 0.07 17.52 -2.94
CA PHE A 181 -0.07 18.38 -4.10
C PHE A 181 -1.49 18.92 -4.25
N PRO A 182 -1.65 20.23 -4.48
CA PRO A 182 -2.82 20.75 -5.18
C PRO A 182 -2.86 20.20 -6.61
N PHE A 183 -4.05 20.06 -7.16
CA PHE A 183 -4.27 19.51 -8.50
C PHE A 183 -4.98 20.51 -9.41
N GLY A 184 -4.70 20.42 -10.70
CA GLY A 184 -5.33 21.21 -11.75
C GLY A 184 -6.69 20.66 -12.17
N SER A 185 -7.36 21.36 -13.08
CA SER A 185 -8.61 20.90 -13.69
C SER A 185 -8.45 19.63 -14.54
N ASP A 186 -7.22 19.29 -14.91
CA ASP A 186 -6.84 18.05 -15.58
C ASP A 186 -6.57 16.89 -14.61
N TRP A 187 -6.85 17.08 -13.32
CA TRP A 187 -6.64 16.10 -12.24
C TRP A 187 -5.18 15.66 -12.09
N LYS A 188 -4.23 16.46 -12.57
CA LYS A 188 -2.79 16.24 -12.38
C LYS A 188 -2.24 17.19 -11.31
N PRO A 189 -1.15 16.82 -10.62
CA PRO A 189 -0.47 17.74 -9.72
C PRO A 189 -0.13 19.05 -10.42
N SER A 190 -0.31 20.17 -9.73
CA SER A 190 0.12 21.49 -10.21
C SER A 190 1.45 21.91 -9.59
N GLN A 191 1.82 21.30 -8.47
CA GLN A 191 3.05 21.49 -7.70
C GLN A 191 3.17 20.39 -6.64
N VAL A 192 4.32 20.26 -5.98
CA VAL A 192 4.45 19.48 -4.74
C VAL A 192 4.76 20.42 -3.58
N ASP A 193 4.07 20.21 -2.46
CA ASP A 193 4.23 20.89 -1.19
C ASP A 193 4.85 19.94 -0.16
N LEU A 194 5.59 20.50 0.80
CA LEU A 194 6.10 19.78 1.96
C LEU A 194 5.48 20.34 3.23
N VAL A 195 4.63 19.53 3.87
CA VAL A 195 4.08 19.82 5.20
C VAL A 195 5.00 19.21 6.25
N THR A 196 5.32 19.97 7.29
CA THR A 196 6.07 19.49 8.47
C THR A 196 5.18 19.55 9.68
N VAL A 197 4.93 18.41 10.32
CA VAL A 197 4.14 18.27 11.55
C VAL A 197 5.09 17.90 12.70
N PRO A 198 5.29 18.78 13.69
CA PRO A 198 6.10 18.44 14.86
C PRO A 198 5.53 17.25 15.62
N VAL A 199 6.38 16.44 16.23
CA VAL A 199 5.99 15.35 17.12
C VAL A 199 6.37 15.73 18.54
N LYS A 200 5.37 15.87 19.42
CA LYS A 200 5.54 16.21 20.83
C LYS A 200 5.01 15.07 21.69
N ASN A 201 5.82 14.61 22.64
CA ASN A 201 5.47 13.49 23.53
C ASN A 201 4.98 12.25 22.76
N GLY A 202 5.62 11.96 21.63
CA GLY A 202 5.27 10.85 20.74
C GLY A 202 3.93 11.00 20.02
N SER A 203 3.38 12.20 19.89
CA SER A 203 2.14 12.44 19.14
C SER A 203 2.31 13.63 18.17
N PRO A 204 1.67 13.60 16.98
CA PRO A 204 1.69 14.74 16.07
C PRO A 204 1.04 15.98 16.70
N ASP A 205 1.71 17.13 16.58
CA ASP A 205 1.22 18.45 16.98
C ASP A 205 0.74 19.21 15.74
N TYR A 206 -0.53 18.99 15.38
CA TYR A 206 -1.15 19.67 14.25
C TYR A 206 -1.31 21.17 14.47
N ALA A 207 -1.22 21.71 15.68
CA ALA A 207 -1.30 23.16 15.87
C ALA A 207 -0.04 23.88 15.35
N GLY A 208 1.10 23.20 15.45
CA GLY A 208 2.44 23.67 15.09
C GLY A 208 2.90 23.31 13.68
N PHE A 209 2.03 22.77 12.81
CA PHE A 209 2.44 22.41 11.46
C PHE A 209 2.93 23.63 10.66
N THR A 210 3.86 23.39 9.74
CA THR A 210 4.29 24.37 8.73
C THR A 210 4.18 23.77 7.34
N LYS A 211 4.15 24.62 6.31
CA LYS A 211 4.09 24.19 4.90
C LYS A 211 5.04 25.01 4.04
N ARG A 212 5.87 24.32 3.26
CA ARG A 212 6.61 24.91 2.14
C ARG A 212 5.88 24.52 0.85
N SER A 213 5.63 25.50 -0.01
CA SER A 213 4.80 25.28 -1.21
C SER A 213 5.65 25.34 -2.47
N ALA A 214 5.23 24.62 -3.51
CA ALA A 214 5.88 24.62 -4.82
C ALA A 214 7.37 24.28 -4.79
N GLU A 215 7.69 23.13 -4.20
CA GLU A 215 9.03 22.56 -4.15
C GLU A 215 9.51 22.16 -5.55
N SER A 216 10.22 23.06 -6.22
CA SER A 216 10.72 22.89 -7.60
C SER A 216 11.68 21.71 -7.79
N ARG A 217 12.19 21.15 -6.68
CA ARG A 217 13.04 19.94 -6.66
C ARG A 217 12.22 18.64 -6.60
N LEU A 218 10.90 18.73 -6.51
CA LEU A 218 10.00 17.58 -6.49
C LEU A 218 9.02 17.57 -7.66
N TYR A 219 8.81 18.71 -8.31
CA TYR A 219 7.83 18.84 -9.37
C TYR A 219 8.35 19.66 -10.54
N GLN A 220 8.08 19.17 -11.75
CA GLN A 220 8.29 19.94 -12.98
C GLN A 220 7.30 19.49 -14.06
N ARG A 221 6.73 20.44 -14.79
CA ARG A 221 5.91 20.16 -15.98
C ARG A 221 6.55 20.78 -17.20
N THR A 222 6.78 19.98 -18.24
CA THR A 222 7.24 20.39 -19.55
C THR A 222 6.12 20.21 -20.58
N THR A 223 6.40 20.50 -21.85
CA THR A 223 5.45 20.24 -22.94
C THR A 223 5.09 18.76 -23.05
N ASP A 224 6.06 17.88 -22.84
CA ASP A 224 5.89 16.44 -23.11
C ASP A 224 5.67 15.61 -21.85
N ASN A 225 6.11 16.09 -20.68
CA ASN A 225 6.14 15.30 -19.47
C ASN A 225 5.77 16.11 -18.23
N LEU A 226 5.16 15.45 -17.25
CA LEU A 226 5.05 15.90 -15.88
C LEU A 226 5.89 14.98 -15.00
N TYR A 227 6.63 15.57 -14.07
CA TYR A 227 7.46 14.87 -13.09
C TYR A 227 6.95 15.21 -11.71
N ASP A 228 6.70 14.19 -10.90
CA ASP A 228 6.11 14.31 -9.57
C ASP A 228 6.81 13.33 -8.61
N TYR A 229 7.57 13.86 -7.65
CA TYR A 229 8.31 13.12 -6.64
C TYR A 229 7.68 13.27 -5.26
N GLY A 230 7.86 12.25 -4.42
CA GLY A 230 7.28 12.21 -3.07
C GLY A 230 6.21 11.14 -2.90
N ILE A 231 5.96 10.29 -3.92
CA ILE A 231 4.91 9.26 -3.87
C ILE A 231 5.28 8.06 -2.97
N GLY A 232 6.57 7.89 -2.69
CA GLY A 232 7.12 6.79 -1.92
C GLY A 232 8.48 7.17 -1.35
N VAL A 233 8.80 6.63 -0.17
CA VAL A 233 10.07 6.89 0.51
C VAL A 233 10.68 5.58 0.97
N LEU A 234 11.98 5.41 0.68
CA LEU A 234 12.83 4.43 1.34
C LEU A 234 13.87 5.17 2.18
N ASP A 235 13.82 4.94 3.49
CA ASP A 235 14.87 5.38 4.41
C ASP A 235 15.95 4.28 4.49
N ASN A 236 17.02 4.40 3.71
CA ASN A 236 18.10 3.40 3.64
C ASN A 236 19.23 3.75 4.63
N THR A 237 18.87 4.06 5.87
CA THR A 237 19.81 4.46 6.93
C THR A 237 19.82 3.49 8.12
N PRO A 238 20.87 3.53 8.97
CA PRO A 238 20.88 2.74 10.20
C PRO A 238 19.74 3.10 11.14
N GLN A 239 19.31 4.37 11.18
CA GLN A 239 18.21 4.84 12.01
C GLN A 239 16.90 4.13 11.69
N ALA A 240 16.62 3.91 10.41
CA ALA A 240 15.42 3.19 9.96
C ALA A 240 15.54 1.66 10.10
N GLY A 241 16.68 1.13 10.54
CA GLY A 241 16.95 -0.30 10.61
C GLY A 241 17.14 -0.96 9.24
N ALA A 242 17.59 -0.20 8.23
CA ALA A 242 17.83 -0.75 6.90
C ALA A 242 18.91 -1.87 6.94
N PRO A 243 18.71 -3.01 6.25
CA PRO A 243 19.65 -4.14 6.31
C PRO A 243 21.05 -3.85 5.74
N SER A 244 21.12 -2.98 4.72
CA SER A 244 22.36 -2.59 4.03
C SER A 244 22.36 -1.06 3.84
N PRO A 245 22.55 -0.29 4.94
CA PRO A 245 22.36 1.14 4.91
C PRO A 245 23.47 1.86 4.14
N ASP A 246 23.10 2.86 3.34
CA ASP A 246 24.03 3.73 2.60
C ASP A 246 23.96 5.21 3.06
N GLY A 247 23.04 5.51 4.00
CA GLY A 247 22.87 6.85 4.58
C GLY A 247 22.00 7.80 3.75
N TYR A 248 21.31 7.29 2.72
CA TYR A 248 20.40 8.09 1.89
C TYR A 248 18.93 7.83 2.21
N LEU A 249 18.15 8.87 2.01
CA LEU A 249 16.72 8.79 1.76
C LEU A 249 16.52 8.74 0.25
N TYR A 250 15.75 7.77 -0.22
CA TYR A 250 15.31 7.67 -1.60
C TYR A 250 13.87 8.15 -1.68
N LEU A 251 13.63 9.18 -2.50
CA LEU A 251 12.27 9.66 -2.81
C LEU A 251 11.91 9.17 -4.21
N TYR A 252 10.86 8.36 -4.26
CA TYR A 252 10.29 7.85 -5.50
C TYR A 252 9.30 8.86 -6.06
N GLY A 253 9.20 8.88 -7.39
CA GLY A 253 8.28 9.72 -8.13
C GLY A 253 7.86 9.05 -9.42
N TYR A 254 7.12 9.75 -10.26
CA TYR A 254 6.81 9.28 -11.61
C TYR A 254 7.02 10.35 -12.67
N ARG A 255 7.29 9.89 -13.90
CA ARG A 255 7.13 10.68 -15.12
C ARG A 255 5.81 10.30 -15.76
N ASP A 256 4.95 11.28 -15.98
CA ASP A 256 3.68 11.17 -16.69
C ASP A 256 3.85 11.78 -18.08
N ALA A 257 3.77 10.95 -19.12
CA ALA A 257 3.84 11.42 -20.50
C ALA A 257 2.53 12.15 -20.86
N LEU A 258 2.66 13.42 -21.26
CA LEU A 258 1.53 14.29 -21.59
C LEU A 258 1.20 14.28 -23.09
N THR A 259 2.13 13.80 -23.92
CA THR A 259 2.02 13.75 -25.38
C THR A 259 2.46 12.37 -25.91
N GLY A 260 2.11 12.08 -27.17
CA GLY A 260 2.56 10.87 -27.86
C GLY A 260 1.76 9.61 -27.53
N SER A 261 2.25 8.45 -28.00
CA SER A 261 1.54 7.17 -27.91
C SER A 261 1.49 6.57 -26.50
N ARG A 262 2.27 7.11 -25.56
CA ARG A 262 2.30 6.73 -24.14
C ARG A 262 1.56 7.73 -23.22
N THR A 263 0.68 8.57 -23.78
CA THR A 263 -0.04 9.57 -22.98
C THR A 263 -0.74 8.92 -21.77
N ASN A 264 -0.60 9.52 -20.59
CA ASN A 264 -1.12 9.03 -19.30
C ASN A 264 -0.52 7.73 -18.77
N THR A 265 0.60 7.22 -19.33
CA THR A 265 1.40 6.20 -18.63
C THR A 265 2.34 6.86 -17.65
N LYS A 266 2.53 6.23 -16.49
CA LYS A 266 3.43 6.72 -15.43
C LYS A 266 4.60 5.76 -15.28
N ASP A 267 5.83 6.28 -15.39
CA ASP A 267 7.04 5.50 -15.19
C ASP A 267 7.69 5.90 -13.86
N LEU A 268 8.09 4.93 -13.04
CA LEU A 268 8.70 5.14 -11.73
C LEU A 268 10.10 5.74 -11.89
N LEU A 269 10.37 6.81 -11.15
CA LEU A 269 11.64 7.50 -11.06
C LEU A 269 12.19 7.44 -9.64
N VAL A 270 13.48 7.72 -9.50
CA VAL A 270 14.16 7.72 -8.19
C VAL A 270 15.04 8.95 -8.03
N SER A 271 14.89 9.62 -6.89
CA SER A 271 15.81 10.64 -6.40
C SER A 271 16.38 10.21 -5.04
N ARG A 272 17.46 10.85 -4.62
CA ARG A 272 18.01 10.65 -3.27
C ARG A 272 18.60 11.92 -2.67
N ILE A 273 18.62 11.95 -1.35
CA ILE A 273 19.25 12.97 -0.50
C ILE A 273 19.90 12.29 0.70
N ARG A 274 21.03 12.81 1.21
CA ARG A 274 21.59 12.32 2.47
C ARG A 274 20.59 12.58 3.59
N ARG A 275 20.42 11.63 4.51
CA ARG A 275 19.51 11.83 5.65
C ARG A 275 19.83 13.09 6.45
N SER A 276 21.12 13.40 6.64
CA SER A 276 21.58 14.60 7.34
C SER A 276 21.23 15.92 6.65
N ASP A 277 20.99 15.89 5.35
CA ASP A 277 20.70 17.08 4.55
C ASP A 277 19.19 17.33 4.44
N PHE A 278 18.35 16.33 4.72
CA PHE A 278 16.91 16.49 4.70
C PHE A 278 16.45 17.37 5.88
N PRO A 279 15.56 18.37 5.69
CA PRO A 279 14.69 18.60 4.53
C PRO A 279 15.17 19.67 3.52
N ASP A 280 16.48 19.94 3.40
CA ASP A 280 17.02 20.84 2.36
C ASP A 280 16.99 20.16 0.98
N LEU A 281 15.86 20.29 0.28
CA LEU A 281 15.63 19.66 -1.01
C LEU A 281 16.54 20.19 -2.13
N SER A 282 17.29 21.28 -1.90
CA SER A 282 18.31 21.73 -2.86
C SER A 282 19.42 20.69 -3.07
N LYS A 283 19.59 19.77 -2.11
CA LYS A 283 20.58 18.68 -2.14
C LYS A 283 20.11 17.42 -2.88
N LEU A 284 18.87 17.38 -3.37
CA LEU A 284 18.36 16.24 -4.13
C LEU A 284 19.18 15.99 -5.40
N THR A 285 19.41 14.71 -5.67
CA THR A 285 19.96 14.21 -6.95
C THR A 285 19.06 13.13 -7.51
N TYR A 286 19.02 12.99 -8.84
CA TYR A 286 18.08 12.15 -9.57
C TYR A 286 18.81 11.06 -10.34
N TRP A 287 18.30 9.84 -10.31
CA TRP A 287 18.90 8.73 -11.03
C TRP A 287 18.69 8.90 -12.54
N ASN A 288 19.78 8.95 -13.31
CA ASN A 288 19.73 9.12 -14.76
C ASN A 288 19.94 7.81 -15.55
N GLY A 289 19.90 6.66 -14.87
CA GLY A 289 20.15 5.35 -15.46
C GLY A 289 21.60 4.85 -15.35
N GLN A 290 22.54 5.75 -15.07
CA GLN A 290 23.98 5.41 -14.91
C GLN A 290 24.59 5.98 -13.63
N GLY A 291 24.09 7.14 -13.18
CA GLY A 291 24.57 7.88 -12.02
C GLY A 291 23.52 8.88 -11.53
N TRP A 292 24.00 9.89 -10.79
CA TRP A 292 23.14 10.86 -10.10
C TRP A 292 23.31 12.25 -10.71
N SER A 293 22.25 12.77 -11.32
CA SER A 293 22.18 14.13 -11.86
C SER A 293 21.61 15.11 -10.83
N THR A 294 21.94 16.39 -10.96
CA THR A 294 21.29 17.47 -10.20
C THR A 294 20.05 18.03 -10.91
N SER A 295 19.78 17.59 -12.14
CA SER A 295 18.64 17.98 -12.97
C SER A 295 17.53 16.95 -12.88
N LEU A 296 16.31 17.43 -12.59
CA LEU A 296 15.13 16.58 -12.40
C LEU A 296 14.69 15.94 -13.72
N THR A 297 14.83 16.63 -14.85
CA THR A 297 14.43 16.12 -16.17
C THR A 297 15.39 15.07 -16.75
N ASP A 298 16.55 14.85 -16.13
CA ASP A 298 17.49 13.81 -16.55
C ASP A 298 17.10 12.42 -16.04
N SER A 299 16.00 12.34 -15.29
CA SER A 299 15.56 11.12 -14.62
C SER A 299 15.26 9.99 -15.61
N ALA A 300 15.89 8.84 -15.40
CA ALA A 300 15.57 7.60 -16.10
C ALA A 300 14.53 6.80 -15.31
N SER A 301 13.65 6.10 -16.03
CA SER A 301 12.70 5.20 -15.40
C SER A 301 13.41 3.95 -14.87
N VAL A 302 12.93 3.44 -13.74
CA VAL A 302 13.37 2.17 -13.16
C VAL A 302 12.31 1.08 -13.27
N LEU A 303 11.04 1.47 -13.45
CA LEU A 303 9.88 0.64 -13.76
C LEU A 303 8.90 1.47 -14.60
N ASP A 304 8.12 0.81 -15.44
CA ASP A 304 7.11 1.46 -16.28
C ASP A 304 5.70 1.09 -15.79
N ASP A 305 4.70 1.88 -16.20
CA ASP A 305 3.28 1.60 -16.01
C ASP A 305 2.83 1.44 -14.55
N VAL A 306 3.39 2.27 -13.66
CA VAL A 306 3.09 2.29 -12.23
C VAL A 306 1.89 3.19 -11.88
N SER A 307 1.44 3.13 -10.63
CA SER A 307 0.46 4.05 -10.05
C SER A 307 1.09 5.32 -9.48
N THR A 308 0.25 6.28 -9.10
CA THR A 308 0.66 7.51 -8.41
C THR A 308 1.08 7.28 -6.97
N GLU A 309 0.87 6.07 -6.46
CA GLU A 309 1.45 5.59 -5.22
C GLU A 309 2.26 4.33 -5.50
N ALA A 310 3.46 4.29 -4.94
CA ALA A 310 4.34 3.13 -4.99
C ALA A 310 5.25 3.14 -3.76
N ASN A 311 5.90 2.01 -3.50
CA ASN A 311 6.98 1.93 -2.53
C ASN A 311 8.07 1.01 -3.04
N VAL A 312 9.28 1.20 -2.52
CA VAL A 312 10.37 0.23 -2.60
C VAL A 312 10.83 -0.02 -1.18
N THR A 313 10.93 -1.28 -0.77
CA THR A 313 11.36 -1.65 0.59
C THR A 313 12.34 -2.82 0.55
N PRO A 314 13.34 -2.90 1.44
CA PRO A 314 14.22 -4.05 1.51
C PRO A 314 13.45 -5.32 1.91
N VAL A 315 13.79 -6.44 1.27
CA VAL A 315 13.28 -7.77 1.62
C VAL A 315 14.22 -8.41 2.65
N THR A 316 13.67 -8.75 3.81
CA THR A 316 14.45 -9.19 4.98
C THR A 316 14.48 -10.71 5.17
N SER A 317 13.65 -11.46 4.43
CA SER A 317 13.43 -12.90 4.60
C SER A 317 13.14 -13.60 3.26
N GLY A 318 13.10 -14.93 3.31
CA GLY A 318 12.78 -15.80 2.18
C GLY A 318 13.71 -15.68 0.96
N PRO A 319 13.25 -16.09 -0.23
CA PRO A 319 14.11 -16.29 -1.40
C PRO A 319 14.71 -15.00 -1.96
N TYR A 320 14.12 -13.84 -1.66
CA TYR A 320 14.58 -12.52 -2.11
C TYR A 320 15.26 -11.73 -1.00
N LYS A 321 15.64 -12.35 0.12
CA LYS A 321 16.37 -11.69 1.21
C LYS A 321 17.60 -10.93 0.69
N GLY A 322 17.73 -9.67 1.10
CA GLY A 322 18.81 -8.77 0.68
C GLY A 322 18.56 -8.06 -0.65
N LYS A 323 17.41 -8.29 -1.29
CA LYS A 323 16.90 -7.53 -2.44
C LYS A 323 15.94 -6.44 -1.98
N TYR A 324 15.40 -5.71 -2.94
CA TYR A 324 14.35 -4.71 -2.75
C TYR A 324 13.09 -5.18 -3.47
N ILE A 325 11.92 -4.85 -2.94
CA ILE A 325 10.64 -5.11 -3.59
C ILE A 325 9.92 -3.78 -3.84
N ALA A 326 9.61 -3.51 -5.11
CA ALA A 326 8.70 -2.46 -5.51
C ALA A 326 7.27 -3.00 -5.49
N VAL A 327 6.31 -2.24 -4.94
CA VAL A 327 4.87 -2.57 -4.96
C VAL A 327 4.08 -1.38 -5.49
N TYR A 328 3.12 -1.66 -6.37
CA TYR A 328 2.28 -0.65 -7.03
C TYR A 328 1.05 -1.29 -7.71
N THR A 329 0.08 -0.47 -8.12
CA THR A 329 -1.00 -0.89 -9.04
C THR A 329 -0.61 -0.59 -10.48
N ARG A 330 -0.82 -1.54 -11.38
CA ARG A 330 -0.49 -1.34 -12.80
C ARG A 330 -1.41 -0.30 -13.46
N HIS A 331 -0.86 0.52 -14.35
CA HIS A 331 -1.60 1.48 -15.20
C HIS A 331 -2.46 2.49 -14.41
N VAL A 332 -1.98 2.96 -13.26
CA VAL A 332 -2.68 3.91 -12.37
C VAL A 332 -3.90 3.33 -11.67
N SER A 333 -4.83 2.72 -12.41
CA SER A 333 -6.06 2.10 -11.92
C SER A 333 -6.34 0.82 -12.69
N SER A 334 -6.33 -0.31 -11.98
CA SER A 334 -6.58 -1.64 -12.53
C SER A 334 -6.78 -2.64 -11.37
N PRO A 335 -7.29 -3.87 -11.64
CA PRO A 335 -7.31 -4.92 -10.63
C PRO A 335 -5.90 -5.47 -10.30
N ASP A 336 -4.89 -5.10 -11.08
CA ASP A 336 -3.59 -5.77 -11.07
C ASP A 336 -2.63 -5.13 -10.05
N MET A 337 -2.48 -5.78 -8.90
CA MET A 337 -1.47 -5.42 -7.91
C MET A 337 -0.15 -6.14 -8.24
N MET A 338 0.92 -5.36 -8.37
CA MET A 338 2.18 -5.79 -8.94
C MET A 338 3.32 -5.67 -7.93
N TYR A 339 4.28 -6.59 -8.02
CA TYR A 339 5.61 -6.37 -7.46
C TYR A 339 6.72 -6.57 -8.49
N ALA A 340 7.88 -5.95 -8.25
CA ALA A 340 9.11 -6.24 -8.96
C ALA A 340 10.29 -6.31 -7.97
N ILE A 341 11.21 -7.24 -8.20
CA ILE A 341 12.37 -7.44 -7.33
C ILE A 341 13.57 -6.69 -7.90
N GLY A 342 14.18 -5.83 -7.11
CA GLY A 342 15.35 -5.03 -7.46
C GLY A 342 16.61 -5.45 -6.73
N ASP A 343 17.76 -5.37 -7.41
CA ASP A 343 19.07 -5.62 -6.79
C ASP A 343 19.54 -4.48 -5.87
N SER A 344 19.01 -3.27 -6.06
CA SER A 344 19.31 -2.07 -5.27
C SER A 344 18.06 -1.15 -5.19
N PRO A 345 18.12 -0.05 -4.42
CA PRO A 345 17.04 0.94 -4.38
C PRO A 345 16.63 1.53 -5.75
N VAL A 346 17.53 1.48 -6.73
CA VAL A 346 17.32 1.95 -8.12
C VAL A 346 17.27 0.80 -9.13
N GLY A 347 17.18 -0.45 -8.67
CA GLY A 347 17.19 -1.64 -9.52
C GLY A 347 18.59 -2.17 -9.86
N PRO A 348 18.78 -2.86 -11.00
CA PRO A 348 17.75 -3.17 -11.99
C PRO A 348 16.60 -3.97 -11.35
N PHE A 349 15.37 -3.65 -11.72
CA PHE A 349 14.19 -4.39 -11.30
C PHE A 349 13.89 -5.53 -12.28
N SER A 350 13.39 -6.64 -11.76
CA SER A 350 12.89 -7.77 -12.55
C SER A 350 11.67 -7.36 -13.38
N ALA A 351 11.26 -8.23 -14.30
CA ALA A 351 9.93 -8.14 -14.87
C ALA A 351 8.87 -8.12 -13.75
N PRO A 352 7.87 -7.23 -13.81
CA PRO A 352 6.80 -7.18 -12.82
C PRO A 352 5.99 -8.47 -12.77
N VAL A 353 5.61 -8.88 -11.57
CA VAL A 353 4.79 -10.05 -11.30
C VAL A 353 3.49 -9.61 -10.65
N LYS A 354 2.35 -10.02 -11.21
CA LYS A 354 1.06 -9.84 -10.56
C LYS A 354 0.95 -10.79 -9.37
N PHE A 355 0.68 -10.25 -8.19
CA PHE A 355 0.54 -11.06 -6.97
C PHE A 355 -0.89 -11.10 -6.44
N TYR A 356 -1.74 -10.18 -6.89
CA TYR A 356 -3.15 -10.13 -6.52
C TYR A 356 -3.99 -9.50 -7.63
N ASP A 357 -5.20 -10.00 -7.78
CA ASP A 357 -6.22 -9.52 -8.70
C ASP A 357 -7.39 -9.04 -7.85
N ALA A 358 -7.63 -7.72 -7.80
CA ALA A 358 -8.58 -7.13 -6.88
C ALA A 358 -10.02 -7.45 -7.29
N PRO A 359 -10.77 -8.24 -6.50
CA PRO A 359 -12.10 -8.71 -6.87
C PRO A 359 -13.11 -7.56 -6.95
N GLU A 360 -12.90 -6.48 -6.20
CA GLU A 360 -13.79 -5.31 -6.20
C GLU A 360 -13.90 -4.68 -7.59
N TYR A 361 -12.83 -4.71 -8.39
CA TYR A 361 -12.83 -4.21 -9.76
C TYR A 361 -13.80 -4.97 -10.66
N HIS A 362 -14.04 -6.25 -10.37
CA HIS A 362 -14.89 -7.13 -11.17
C HIS A 362 -16.33 -7.21 -10.66
N ALA A 363 -16.67 -6.53 -9.57
CA ALA A 363 -17.98 -6.58 -8.95
C ALA A 363 -19.14 -6.09 -9.87
N GLY A 364 -18.81 -5.52 -11.05
CA GLY A 364 -19.62 -5.51 -12.28
C GLY A 364 -21.12 -5.25 -12.16
N GLY A 365 -21.57 -4.05 -12.57
CA GLY A 365 -22.99 -3.66 -12.61
C GLY A 365 -23.15 -2.14 -12.49
N ASP A 366 -24.24 -1.68 -11.86
CA ASP A 366 -24.47 -0.27 -11.52
C ASP A 366 -23.48 0.30 -10.47
N GLU A 367 -22.60 -0.55 -9.92
CA GLU A 367 -21.67 -0.18 -8.85
C GLU A 367 -20.37 0.47 -9.36
N ASN A 368 -19.96 0.26 -10.61
CA ASN A 368 -18.82 0.95 -11.24
C ASN A 368 -17.58 1.11 -10.31
N MET A 369 -17.17 0.02 -9.67
CA MET A 369 -16.03 -0.01 -8.74
C MET A 369 -14.70 0.04 -9.49
N TYR A 370 -13.69 0.67 -8.88
CA TYR A 370 -12.32 0.68 -9.38
C TYR A 370 -11.30 0.61 -8.25
N THR A 371 -10.09 0.15 -8.58
CA THR A 371 -9.02 -0.14 -7.62
C THR A 371 -7.70 0.42 -8.08
N TYR A 372 -6.91 0.93 -7.13
CA TYR A 372 -5.71 1.69 -7.44
C TYR A 372 -4.76 1.80 -6.23
N ASN A 373 -3.57 2.37 -6.47
CA ASN A 373 -2.60 2.77 -5.44
C ASN A 373 -2.21 1.67 -4.42
N ALA A 374 -1.80 0.49 -4.91
CA ALA A 374 -1.19 -0.51 -4.04
C ALA A 374 0.07 0.03 -3.36
N LYS A 375 0.15 -0.12 -2.03
CA LYS A 375 1.22 0.44 -1.22
C LYS A 375 1.57 -0.44 -0.03
N ALA A 376 2.85 -0.63 0.24
CA ALA A 376 3.34 -1.45 1.34
C ALA A 376 3.61 -0.65 2.63
N HIS A 377 3.44 -1.34 3.76
CA HIS A 377 3.59 -0.82 5.11
C HIS A 377 4.64 -1.62 5.92
N PRO A 378 5.95 -1.46 5.64
CA PRO A 378 6.98 -2.30 6.25
C PRO A 378 7.04 -2.22 7.78
N ALA A 379 6.80 -1.05 8.37
CA ALA A 379 6.80 -0.86 9.83
C ALA A 379 5.63 -1.55 10.56
N LEU A 380 4.56 -1.89 9.82
CA LEU A 380 3.39 -2.61 10.30
C LEU A 380 3.41 -4.09 9.92
N SER A 381 4.40 -4.51 9.14
CA SER A 381 4.51 -5.87 8.62
C SER A 381 5.13 -6.79 9.69
N ARG A 382 4.61 -8.01 9.81
CA ARG A 382 5.22 -9.02 10.68
C ARG A 382 6.46 -9.63 10.01
N PRO A 383 7.34 -10.30 10.75
CA PRO A 383 8.46 -11.03 10.15
C PRO A 383 7.97 -12.07 9.12
N GLY A 384 8.59 -12.12 7.94
CA GLY A 384 8.24 -13.08 6.89
C GLY A 384 7.12 -12.64 5.96
N GLU A 385 6.47 -11.51 6.19
CA GLU A 385 5.37 -11.01 5.37
C GLU A 385 5.46 -9.50 5.13
N LEU A 386 4.77 -9.01 4.10
CA LEU A 386 4.66 -7.59 3.79
C LEU A 386 3.18 -7.20 3.72
N LEU A 387 2.76 -6.29 4.61
CA LEU A 387 1.43 -5.71 4.59
C LEU A 387 1.33 -4.72 3.44
N VAL A 388 0.29 -4.83 2.62
CA VAL A 388 0.02 -3.98 1.46
C VAL A 388 -1.43 -3.50 1.53
N SER A 389 -1.68 -2.20 1.40
CA SER A 389 -3.01 -1.65 1.12
C SER A 389 -3.21 -1.45 -0.38
N TYR A 390 -4.47 -1.33 -0.79
CA TYR A 390 -4.87 -0.70 -2.05
C TYR A 390 -6.21 0.01 -1.85
N ASN A 391 -6.48 1.05 -2.65
CA ASN A 391 -7.72 1.80 -2.59
C ASN A 391 -8.80 1.14 -3.43
N VAL A 392 -10.04 1.26 -2.95
CA VAL A 392 -11.27 0.87 -3.63
C VAL A 392 -12.17 2.09 -3.64
N ASN A 393 -12.79 2.38 -4.78
CA ASN A 393 -13.72 3.48 -4.92
C ASN A 393 -14.84 3.12 -5.90
N ARG A 394 -15.95 3.82 -5.79
CA ARG A 394 -17.16 3.72 -6.61
C ARG A 394 -17.33 4.96 -7.48
N LEU A 395 -17.52 4.79 -8.79
CA LEU A 395 -17.92 5.94 -9.62
C LEU A 395 -19.30 6.46 -9.18
N GLY A 396 -19.41 7.78 -9.04
CA GLY A 396 -20.66 8.45 -8.64
C GLY A 396 -20.81 8.68 -7.14
N GLY A 397 -19.85 8.25 -6.31
CA GLY A 397 -19.84 8.44 -4.86
C GLY A 397 -20.21 7.18 -4.08
N ALA A 398 -19.93 7.22 -2.78
CA ALA A 398 -20.15 6.10 -1.87
C ALA A 398 -21.47 6.26 -1.10
N ASP A 399 -22.29 5.22 -1.14
CA ASP A 399 -23.52 5.10 -0.35
C ASP A 399 -23.35 4.10 0.82
N ASN A 400 -22.33 3.25 0.72
CA ASN A 400 -21.95 2.29 1.74
C ASN A 400 -20.48 2.45 2.17
N THR A 401 -20.15 2.16 3.43
CA THR A 401 -18.76 2.20 3.92
C THR A 401 -17.83 1.30 3.12
N ASN A 402 -18.36 0.24 2.50
CA ASN A 402 -17.58 -0.67 1.67
C ASN A 402 -17.15 -0.08 0.32
N ASP A 403 -17.80 0.99 -0.15
CA ASP A 403 -17.59 1.58 -1.48
C ASP A 403 -16.28 2.39 -1.57
N TYR A 404 -15.86 3.02 -0.47
CA TYR A 404 -14.72 3.94 -0.45
C TYR A 404 -13.88 3.82 0.83
N HIS A 405 -13.21 2.68 0.97
CA HIS A 405 -12.22 2.44 2.02
C HIS A 405 -11.18 1.41 1.55
N PRO A 406 -9.99 1.37 2.15
CA PRO A 406 -8.97 0.43 1.71
C PRO A 406 -9.30 -1.05 1.84
N ARG A 407 -8.54 -1.82 1.09
CA ARG A 407 -8.35 -3.25 1.33
C ARG A 407 -6.90 -3.50 1.67
N PHE A 408 -6.67 -4.51 2.50
CA PHE A 408 -5.34 -4.93 2.88
C PHE A 408 -5.06 -6.37 2.49
N LEU A 409 -3.81 -6.61 2.14
CA LEU A 409 -3.23 -7.87 1.72
C LEU A 409 -1.98 -8.14 2.56
N THR A 410 -1.72 -9.40 2.82
CA THR A 410 -0.45 -9.89 3.33
C THR A 410 0.26 -10.63 2.21
N LEU A 411 1.36 -10.08 1.72
CA LEU A 411 2.26 -10.74 0.77
C LEU A 411 3.26 -11.61 1.54
N ASP A 412 3.23 -12.92 1.31
CA ASP A 412 4.16 -13.87 1.93
C ASP A 412 5.55 -13.72 1.31
N LEU A 413 6.53 -13.29 2.13
CA LEU A 413 7.92 -13.12 1.71
C LEU A 413 8.74 -14.38 1.93
N ASP A 414 8.27 -15.35 2.71
CA ASP A 414 8.93 -16.62 2.98
C ASP A 414 8.03 -17.80 2.60
N PRO A 415 7.62 -17.90 1.31
CA PRO A 415 6.82 -19.02 0.86
C PRO A 415 7.65 -20.28 1.07
N ALA A 416 7.25 -21.09 2.04
CA ALA A 416 7.86 -22.39 2.28
C ALA A 416 7.96 -23.08 0.91
N THR A 417 9.19 -23.43 0.48
CA THR A 417 9.38 -24.12 -0.79
C THR A 417 8.41 -25.28 -0.81
N ALA A 418 7.37 -25.20 -1.64
CA ALA A 418 6.30 -26.19 -1.65
C ALA A 418 6.95 -27.56 -1.79
N GLY A 419 7.00 -28.32 -0.70
CA GLY A 419 7.48 -29.68 -0.72
C GLY A 419 6.59 -30.46 -1.69
N PRO A 420 7.12 -31.46 -2.42
CA PRO A 420 6.30 -32.26 -3.32
C PRO A 420 5.11 -32.80 -2.52
N GLY A 421 3.91 -32.48 -3.01
CA GLY A 421 2.66 -32.70 -2.28
C GLY A 421 2.59 -34.09 -1.66
N LYS A 422 2.13 -34.17 -0.41
CA LYS A 422 1.77 -35.44 0.21
C LYS A 422 0.75 -36.12 -0.71
N GLY A 423 1.21 -37.15 -1.42
CA GLY A 423 0.36 -37.99 -2.24
C GLY A 423 -0.81 -38.50 -1.42
N GLN A 424 -1.99 -38.52 -2.05
CA GLN A 424 -3.15 -39.26 -1.59
C GLN A 424 -2.72 -40.65 -1.09
N PRO A 425 -3.24 -41.14 0.06
CA PRO A 425 -3.01 -42.52 0.45
C PRO A 425 -3.69 -43.45 -0.56
N GLY A 426 -2.88 -44.05 -1.45
CA GLY A 426 -3.31 -45.12 -2.32
C GLY A 426 -3.82 -46.29 -1.48
N LYS A 427 -4.99 -46.81 -1.83
CA LYS A 427 -5.60 -48.00 -1.23
C LYS A 427 -4.62 -49.18 -1.31
N GLY A 428 -4.08 -49.60 -0.17
CA GLY A 428 -3.17 -50.73 -0.06
C GLY A 428 -3.83 -52.05 -0.42
N ARG A 429 -3.17 -52.84 -1.27
CA ARG A 429 -3.39 -54.29 -1.43
C ARG A 429 -2.43 -55.05 -0.50
N PRO A 430 -2.84 -56.17 0.11
CA PRO A 430 -2.14 -56.75 1.25
C PRO A 430 -0.90 -57.56 0.85
N GLY A 431 0.24 -57.23 1.46
CA GLY A 431 1.50 -57.95 1.37
C GLY A 431 1.67 -58.99 2.47
N LYS A 432 2.15 -60.16 2.06
CA LYS A 432 2.35 -61.41 2.81
C LYS A 432 3.22 -61.24 4.06
N GLY A 433 2.88 -62.01 5.09
CA GLY A 433 3.53 -61.97 6.39
C GLY A 433 4.65 -62.99 6.64
N ARG A 434 5.01 -62.97 7.94
CA ARG A 434 5.85 -63.86 8.76
C ARG A 434 7.37 -63.62 8.76
N PRO A 435 8.09 -64.01 9.85
CA PRO A 435 7.62 -64.58 11.13
C PRO A 435 8.24 -63.96 12.40
N GLY A 436 7.53 -64.09 13.53
CA GLY A 436 8.08 -63.87 14.87
C GLY A 436 7.39 -64.76 15.90
N LYS A 437 8.12 -65.77 16.38
CA LYS A 437 7.84 -66.61 17.56
C LYS A 437 7.57 -65.70 18.78
N GLY A 438 6.81 -66.01 19.81
CA GLY A 438 6.27 -67.25 20.39
C GLY A 438 5.85 -66.85 21.82
N ALA A 439 4.73 -67.38 22.27
CA ALA A 439 3.95 -66.91 23.43
C ALA A 439 4.54 -67.24 24.81
N ALA A 440 4.11 -66.47 25.83
CA ALA A 440 3.57 -66.88 27.15
C ALA A 440 3.71 -65.66 28.12
N HIS A 441 2.79 -65.27 29.00
CA HIS A 441 1.96 -66.05 29.92
C HIS A 441 0.72 -65.24 30.39
N HIS A 442 -0.29 -65.99 30.81
CA HIS A 442 -1.45 -65.67 31.69
C HIS A 442 -1.15 -64.68 32.85
N GLY A 443 -2.09 -63.93 33.42
CA GLY A 443 -3.55 -63.86 33.27
C GLY A 443 -4.20 -62.98 34.35
N SER A 444 -5.53 -62.95 34.31
CA SER A 444 -6.51 -62.61 35.38
C SER A 444 -6.75 -61.14 35.78
N SER A 445 -7.97 -60.67 35.42
CA SER A 445 -8.79 -59.56 35.95
C SER A 445 -9.21 -59.77 37.43
N PRO A 446 -10.24 -59.07 38.01
CA PRO A 446 -10.92 -57.79 37.73
C PRO A 446 -11.14 -56.90 38.99
N HIS A 447 -11.79 -55.74 38.82
CA HIS A 447 -12.95 -55.21 39.59
C HIS A 447 -12.89 -53.75 40.08
N HIS A 448 -14.00 -53.05 39.77
CA HIS A 448 -14.77 -52.04 40.53
C HIS A 448 -14.07 -50.79 41.11
N GLY A 449 -14.66 -49.60 41.13
CA GLY A 449 -16.03 -49.15 40.89
C GLY A 449 -16.06 -47.61 40.91
N SER A 450 -16.98 -47.01 40.16
CA SER A 450 -18.16 -46.29 40.69
C SER A 450 -17.93 -44.84 41.17
N SER A 451 -18.21 -43.90 40.25
CA SER A 451 -19.36 -42.96 40.26
C SER A 451 -19.50 -41.82 41.32
N PRO A 452 -20.36 -40.80 41.03
CA PRO A 452 -20.08 -39.37 41.27
C PRO A 452 -21.06 -38.66 42.23
N HIS A 453 -20.80 -37.38 42.53
CA HIS A 453 -21.76 -36.37 43.02
C HIS A 453 -21.24 -34.98 42.58
N GLY A 454 -22.00 -33.97 42.15
CA GLY A 454 -23.44 -33.71 42.19
C GLY A 454 -23.71 -32.31 42.80
N GLY A 455 -24.38 -31.41 42.08
CA GLY A 455 -25.13 -30.27 42.67
C GLY A 455 -24.67 -28.84 42.32
N GLY A 456 -25.48 -28.09 41.55
CA GLY A 456 -25.50 -26.61 41.53
C GLY A 456 -26.49 -26.07 42.60
N PRO A 457 -27.17 -24.90 42.42
CA PRO A 457 -26.79 -23.61 41.85
C PRO A 457 -27.12 -22.40 42.80
N ARG A 458 -26.94 -21.16 42.29
CA ARG A 458 -27.65 -19.86 42.60
C ARG A 458 -26.97 -18.75 43.46
N PRO A 459 -27.41 -17.45 43.27
CA PRO A 459 -26.59 -16.23 43.35
C PRO A 459 -26.97 -15.27 44.49
N HIS A 460 -26.34 -14.07 44.51
CA HIS A 460 -26.60 -12.75 45.15
C HIS A 460 -25.23 -12.22 45.62
N GLY A 461 -24.78 -10.97 45.45
CA GLY A 461 -25.41 -9.67 45.30
C GLY A 461 -24.66 -8.74 46.26
N HIS A 462 -23.94 -7.73 45.75
CA HIS A 462 -23.65 -6.43 46.38
C HIS A 462 -23.01 -5.49 45.35
#